data_AF-B7H5L4-F1
#
_entry.id   AF-B7H5L4-F1
#
_cell.length_a   1.000
_cell.length_b   1.000
_cell.length_c   1.000
_cell.angle_alpha   90.00
_cell.angle_beta   90.00
_cell.angle_gamma   90.00
#
_symmetry.space_group_name_H-M   'P 1'
#
loop_
_entity.id
_entity.type
_entity.pdbx_description
1 polymer ?
#
loop_
_entity_poly.entity_id
_entity_poly.type
_entity_poly.pdbx_seq_one_letter_code
_entity_poly.pdbx_strand_id
1 'polypeptide(L)'
;MVLGNPIAKGNTAEIYLTDDKVVKLFKDYLPDTESIKEAKKQKYAYSCGLPVPNVFEVTKIHDRQAIIMEYVKGDSVGYFLLNNLNEAERYIGLCVNEQKNLILSKEEKVKVIDWVDASSGDIRADVFRTYLLYSQSSVELAEMYLHIYCSRTGLSRDEVFQWAPIIIAARFSEKVSPQNEVYLKRLLNQYL
;
A
#
# COMPACT_ATOMS: atom_id res chain seq x y z
N MET A 1 8.69 24.71 -12.39
CA MET A 1 7.76 24.60 -11.26
C MET A 1 8.54 24.85 -9.98
N VAL A 2 8.11 25.77 -9.12
CA VAL A 2 8.74 25.99 -7.81
C VAL A 2 7.97 25.16 -6.79
N LEU A 3 8.64 24.18 -6.17
CA LEU A 3 8.04 23.33 -5.15
C LEU A 3 8.22 23.98 -3.77
N GLY A 4 7.16 23.99 -2.97
CA GLY A 4 7.21 24.38 -1.56
C GLY A 4 7.81 23.29 -0.67
N ASN A 5 7.41 23.25 0.60
CA ASN A 5 7.79 22.16 1.50
C ASN A 5 7.05 20.87 1.12
N PRO A 6 7.71 19.70 1.21
CA PRO A 6 7.04 18.43 0.98
C PRO A 6 6.03 18.15 2.09
N ILE A 7 4.86 17.63 1.71
CA ILE A 7 3.80 17.20 2.63
C ILE A 7 4.02 15.78 3.17
N ALA A 8 4.81 14.97 2.46
CA ALA A 8 5.24 13.64 2.92
C ALA A 8 6.59 13.27 2.32
N LYS A 9 7.34 12.43 3.03
CA LYS A 9 8.62 11.88 2.58
C LYS A 9 8.59 10.37 2.75
N GLY A 10 8.69 9.65 1.64
CA GLY A 10 8.80 8.20 1.61
C GLY A 10 10.23 7.75 1.33
N ASN A 11 10.39 6.43 1.22
CA ASN A 11 11.65 5.83 0.81
C ASN A 11 12.02 6.26 -0.62
N THR A 12 11.08 6.18 -1.56
CA THR A 12 11.35 6.37 -2.99
C THR A 12 11.14 7.80 -3.48
N ALA A 13 10.31 8.58 -2.80
CA ALA A 13 9.91 9.90 -3.29
C ALA A 13 9.53 10.87 -2.17
N GLU A 14 9.56 12.16 -2.51
CA GLU A 14 8.98 13.25 -1.75
C GLU A 14 7.67 13.66 -2.42
N ILE A 15 6.65 13.93 -1.61
CA ILE A 15 5.32 14.29 -2.08
C ILE A 15 5.10 15.78 -1.78
N TYR A 16 4.70 16.52 -2.80
CA TYR A 16 4.37 17.94 -2.72
C TYR A 16 2.92 18.15 -3.16
N LEU A 17 2.27 19.16 -2.58
CA LEU A 17 0.94 19.63 -3.02
C LEU A 17 1.11 21.00 -3.68
N THR A 18 0.66 21.14 -4.92
CA THR A 18 0.75 22.40 -5.69
C THR A 18 -0.45 22.51 -6.63
N ASP A 19 -1.19 23.62 -6.55
CA ASP A 19 -2.37 23.90 -7.37
C ASP A 19 -3.37 22.73 -7.45
N ASP A 20 -3.74 22.19 -6.28
CA ASP A 20 -4.61 21.01 -6.11
C ASP A 20 -4.13 19.75 -6.85
N LYS A 21 -2.82 19.64 -7.11
CA LYS A 21 -2.19 18.44 -7.67
C LYS A 21 -1.11 17.92 -6.74
N VAL A 22 -0.92 16.62 -6.77
CA VAL A 22 0.20 15.95 -6.12
C VAL A 22 1.36 15.87 -7.09
N VAL A 23 2.53 16.31 -6.64
CA VAL A 23 3.81 16.09 -7.32
C VAL A 23 4.59 15.05 -6.51
N LYS A 24 4.77 13.86 -7.10
CA LYS A 24 5.65 12.81 -6.56
C LYS A 24 7.02 12.97 -7.20
N LEU A 25 7.98 13.51 -6.45
CA LEU A 25 9.35 13.74 -6.89
C LEU A 25 10.26 12.61 -6.39
N PHE A 26 10.76 11.78 -7.29
CA PHE A 26 11.52 10.60 -6.93
C PHE A 26 12.94 10.97 -6.46
N LYS A 27 13.54 10.12 -5.64
CA LYS A 27 14.92 10.27 -5.16
C LYS A 27 15.92 9.94 -6.28
N ASP A 28 17.07 10.60 -6.24
CA ASP A 28 18.04 10.61 -7.36
C ASP A 28 18.80 9.31 -7.54
N TYR A 29 18.84 8.48 -6.49
CA TYR A 29 19.48 7.17 -6.53
C TYR A 29 18.64 6.10 -7.28
N LEU A 30 17.40 6.42 -7.64
CA LEU A 30 16.52 5.49 -8.34
C LEU A 30 16.79 5.49 -9.85
N PRO A 31 16.54 4.36 -10.54
CA PRO A 31 16.58 4.31 -12.00
C PRO A 31 15.72 5.42 -12.62
N ASP A 32 16.17 6.02 -13.72
CA ASP A 32 15.48 7.11 -14.43
C ASP A 32 14.13 6.70 -15.06
N THR A 33 13.76 5.42 -14.95
CA THR A 33 12.52 4.83 -15.46
C THR A 33 11.42 4.67 -14.41
N GLU A 34 11.68 4.91 -13.12
CA GLU A 34 10.73 4.61 -12.04
C GLU A 34 9.40 5.39 -12.18
N SER A 35 9.47 6.68 -12.47
CA SER A 35 8.30 7.54 -12.70
C SER A 35 7.45 7.05 -13.89
N ILE A 36 8.08 6.59 -14.96
CA ILE A 36 7.40 6.07 -16.15
C ILE A 36 6.74 4.73 -15.82
N LYS A 37 7.43 3.82 -15.11
CA LYS A 37 6.88 2.52 -14.72
C LYS A 37 5.65 2.69 -13.83
N GLU A 38 5.76 3.53 -12.80
CA GLU A 38 4.66 3.76 -11.85
C GLU A 38 3.46 4.42 -12.54
N ALA A 39 3.69 5.48 -13.33
CA ALA A 39 2.64 6.14 -14.08
C ALA A 39 1.93 5.19 -15.07
N LYS A 40 2.67 4.29 -15.74
CA LYS A 40 2.08 3.28 -16.63
C LYS A 40 1.16 2.31 -15.88
N LYS A 41 1.60 1.79 -14.72
CA LYS A 41 0.77 0.90 -13.89
C LYS A 41 -0.50 1.60 -13.41
N GLN A 42 -0.38 2.84 -12.92
CA GLN A 42 -1.55 3.59 -12.44
C GLN A 42 -2.52 3.96 -13.57
N LYS A 43 -2.01 4.38 -14.74
CA LYS A 43 -2.85 4.60 -15.92
C LYS A 43 -3.56 3.33 -16.39
N TYR A 44 -2.88 2.18 -16.31
CA TYR A 44 -3.50 0.88 -16.62
C TYR A 44 -4.61 0.54 -15.61
N ALA A 45 -4.35 0.67 -14.31
CA ALA A 45 -5.36 0.47 -13.27
C ALA A 45 -6.59 1.39 -13.48
N TYR A 46 -6.35 2.66 -13.80
CA TYR A 46 -7.42 3.61 -14.16
C TYR A 46 -8.22 3.13 -15.38
N SER A 47 -7.56 2.64 -16.43
CA SER A 47 -8.22 2.12 -17.63
C SER A 47 -9.05 0.86 -17.38
N CYS A 48 -8.74 0.10 -16.32
CA CYS A 48 -9.52 -1.04 -15.86
C CYS A 48 -10.72 -0.63 -14.99
N GLY A 49 -10.94 0.67 -14.76
CA GLY A 49 -12.04 1.19 -13.94
C GLY A 49 -11.74 1.22 -12.44
N LEU A 50 -10.50 0.94 -12.02
CA LEU A 50 -10.13 1.02 -10.61
C LEU A 50 -10.10 2.47 -10.14
N PRO A 51 -10.54 2.75 -8.90
CA PRO A 51 -10.59 4.11 -8.37
C PRO A 51 -9.19 4.56 -7.95
N VAL A 52 -8.34 4.92 -8.91
CA VAL A 52 -6.98 5.44 -8.67
C VAL A 52 -6.91 6.94 -8.98
N PRO A 53 -5.90 7.67 -8.46
CA PRO A 53 -5.70 9.07 -8.85
C PRO A 53 -5.37 9.18 -10.34
N ASN A 54 -5.94 10.17 -11.04
CA ASN A 54 -5.59 10.41 -12.42
C ASN A 54 -4.12 10.91 -12.55
N VAL A 55 -3.36 10.36 -13.51
CA VAL A 55 -1.99 10.81 -13.80
C VAL A 55 -2.02 11.84 -14.92
N PHE A 56 -1.67 13.09 -14.61
CA PHE A 56 -1.65 14.18 -15.57
C PHE A 56 -0.38 14.19 -16.41
N GLU A 57 0.79 14.09 -15.76
CA GLU A 57 2.07 14.27 -16.44
C GLU A 57 3.18 13.42 -15.78
N VAL A 58 4.12 12.94 -16.61
CA VAL A 58 5.43 12.44 -16.16
C VAL A 58 6.48 13.39 -16.70
N THR A 59 7.28 13.98 -15.83
CA THR A 59 8.16 15.11 -16.17
C THR A 59 9.44 15.07 -15.35
N LYS A 60 10.27 16.12 -15.47
CA LYS A 60 11.44 16.33 -14.60
C LYS A 60 11.36 17.69 -13.90
N ILE A 61 11.75 17.73 -12.63
CA ILE A 61 11.87 18.95 -11.84
C ILE A 61 13.28 18.96 -11.23
N HIS A 62 14.09 19.95 -11.59
CA HIS A 62 15.51 20.01 -11.20
C HIS A 62 16.27 18.71 -11.54
N ASP A 63 16.09 18.21 -12.77
CA ASP A 63 16.64 16.94 -13.29
C ASP A 63 16.17 15.64 -12.59
N ARG A 64 15.33 15.75 -11.57
CA ARG A 64 14.72 14.62 -10.88
C ARG A 64 13.40 14.24 -11.55
N GLN A 65 13.21 12.95 -11.77
CA GLN A 65 11.96 12.44 -12.35
C GLN A 65 10.76 12.70 -11.42
N ALA A 66 9.63 13.06 -12.00
CA ALA A 66 8.42 13.45 -11.27
C ALA A 66 7.15 12.94 -11.94
N ILE A 67 6.13 12.65 -11.13
CA ILE A 67 4.76 12.43 -11.60
C ILE A 67 3.86 13.52 -11.02
N ILE A 68 3.06 14.14 -11.88
CA ILE A 68 1.99 15.07 -11.48
C ILE A 68 0.65 14.34 -11.61
N MET A 69 -0.10 14.27 -10.51
CA MET A 69 -1.34 13.49 -10.44
C MET A 69 -2.44 14.17 -9.59
N GLU A 70 -3.66 13.64 -9.67
CA GLU A 70 -4.83 14.07 -8.90
C GLU A 70 -4.53 14.08 -7.40
N TYR A 71 -4.83 15.17 -6.72
CA TYR A 71 -4.83 15.21 -5.26
C TYR A 71 -6.12 14.60 -4.71
N VAL A 72 -5.98 13.55 -3.91
CA VAL A 72 -7.11 12.95 -3.18
C VAL A 72 -7.17 13.56 -1.78
N LYS A 73 -8.20 14.36 -1.53
CA LYS A 73 -8.43 14.99 -0.22
C LYS A 73 -9.08 13.99 0.74
N GLY A 74 -8.29 13.46 1.66
CA GLY A 74 -8.73 12.48 2.65
C GLY A 74 -7.59 11.93 3.48
N ASP A 75 -7.91 11.03 4.40
CA ASP A 75 -6.94 10.33 5.23
C ASP A 75 -6.83 8.86 4.77
N SER A 76 -5.70 8.22 5.08
CA SER A 76 -5.52 6.81 4.74
C SER A 76 -6.43 5.91 5.57
N VAL A 77 -6.91 4.80 4.99
CA VAL A 77 -7.66 3.79 5.77
C VAL A 77 -6.82 3.27 6.94
N GLY A 78 -5.49 3.16 6.77
CA GLY A 78 -4.58 2.81 7.86
C GLY A 78 -4.65 3.77 9.04
N TYR A 79 -4.77 5.08 8.79
CA TYR A 79 -4.98 6.08 9.85
C TYR A 79 -6.30 5.84 10.59
N PHE A 80 -7.39 5.58 9.87
CA PHE A 80 -8.68 5.32 10.50
C PHE A 80 -8.70 4.01 11.31
N LEU A 81 -8.08 2.95 10.80
CA LEU A 81 -7.95 1.66 11.48
C LEU A 81 -7.20 1.79 12.82
N LEU A 82 -6.11 2.56 12.85
CA LEU A 82 -5.30 2.73 14.06
C LEU A 82 -5.96 3.62 15.11
N ASN A 83 -6.80 4.57 14.68
CA ASN A 83 -7.39 5.55 15.59
C ASN A 83 -8.85 5.25 16.00
N ASN A 84 -9.54 4.33 15.31
CA ASN A 84 -10.95 4.02 15.56
C ASN A 84 -11.24 2.51 15.42
N LEU A 85 -10.85 1.73 16.43
CA LEU A 85 -11.05 0.27 16.43
C LEU A 85 -12.52 -0.16 16.35
N ASN A 86 -13.46 0.65 16.85
CA ASN A 86 -14.90 0.36 16.79
C ASN A 86 -15.45 0.29 15.35
N GLU A 87 -14.78 0.94 14.40
CA GLU A 87 -15.15 0.96 12.98
C GLU A 87 -14.20 0.08 12.14
N ALA A 88 -13.32 -0.68 12.79
CA ALA A 88 -12.27 -1.40 12.08
C ALA A 88 -12.84 -2.49 11.16
N GLU A 89 -13.95 -3.13 11.53
CA GLU A 89 -14.65 -4.08 10.65
C GLU A 89 -15.10 -3.41 9.34
N ARG A 90 -15.67 -2.20 9.41
CA ARG A 90 -16.08 -1.42 8.22
C ARG A 90 -14.88 -1.13 7.32
N TYR A 91 -13.79 -0.62 7.90
CA TYR A 91 -12.59 -0.24 7.17
C TYR A 91 -11.83 -1.45 6.59
N ILE A 92 -11.76 -2.55 7.32
CA ILE A 92 -11.23 -3.83 6.82
C ILE A 92 -12.10 -4.33 5.67
N GLY A 93 -13.42 -4.24 5.80
CA GLY A 93 -14.35 -4.60 4.74
C GLY A 93 -14.11 -3.83 3.44
N LEU A 94 -13.69 -2.56 3.52
CA LEU A 94 -13.28 -1.78 2.35
C LEU A 94 -11.95 -2.26 1.77
N CYS A 95 -10.94 -2.50 2.61
CA CYS A 95 -9.64 -3.06 2.18
C CYS A 95 -9.77 -4.44 1.52
N VAL A 96 -10.69 -5.29 1.99
CA VAL A 96 -10.94 -6.61 1.41
C VAL A 96 -11.51 -6.50 0.00
N ASN A 97 -12.39 -5.52 -0.24
CA ASN A 97 -13.06 -5.34 -1.53
C ASN A 97 -12.17 -4.63 -2.57
N GLU A 98 -11.38 -3.63 -2.14
CA GLU A 98 -10.66 -2.71 -3.05
C GLU A 98 -9.12 -2.88 -3.02
N GLN A 99 -8.58 -3.80 -2.20
CA GLN A 99 -7.15 -4.01 -1.92
C GLN A 99 -6.51 -3.00 -0.93
N LYS A 100 -5.20 -3.14 -0.69
CA LYS A 100 -4.42 -2.33 0.26
C LYS A 100 -4.01 -0.96 -0.29
N ASN A 101 -3.69 -0.04 0.63
CA ASN A 101 -3.28 1.35 0.38
C ASN A 101 -4.41 2.23 -0.17
N LEU A 102 -5.46 2.35 0.64
CA LEU A 102 -6.64 3.13 0.35
C LEU A 102 -6.58 4.51 1.02
N ILE A 103 -6.90 5.55 0.26
CA ILE A 103 -7.30 6.86 0.80
C ILE A 103 -8.82 6.90 0.84
N LEU A 104 -9.38 7.23 2.00
CA LEU A 104 -10.79 7.56 2.14
C LEU A 104 -10.97 9.06 1.99
N SER A 105 -11.60 9.46 0.89
CA SER A 105 -11.97 10.85 0.68
C SER A 105 -13.14 11.26 1.59
N LYS A 106 -13.33 12.57 1.77
CA LYS A 106 -14.48 13.13 2.52
C LYS A 106 -15.85 12.74 1.93
N GLU A 107 -15.91 12.31 0.68
CA GLU A 107 -17.14 11.82 0.03
C GLU A 107 -17.32 10.29 0.17
N GLU A 108 -16.60 9.64 1.09
CA GLU A 108 -16.55 8.18 1.29
C GLU A 108 -16.11 7.37 0.05
N LYS A 109 -15.60 8.04 -0.99
CA LYS A 109 -14.99 7.36 -2.13
C LYS A 109 -13.58 6.93 -1.75
N VAL A 110 -13.33 5.63 -1.90
CA VAL A 110 -12.03 5.01 -1.75
C VAL A 110 -11.19 5.31 -2.99
N LYS A 111 -9.92 5.69 -2.80
CA LYS A 111 -8.92 5.75 -3.87
C LYS A 111 -7.74 4.86 -3.53
N VAL A 112 -7.37 3.93 -4.42
CA VAL A 112 -6.20 3.07 -4.25
C VAL A 112 -4.95 3.80 -4.72
N ILE A 113 -3.91 3.82 -3.89
CA ILE A 113 -2.62 4.46 -4.17
C ILE A 113 -1.47 3.46 -4.08
N ASP A 114 -0.29 3.86 -4.55
CA ASP A 114 0.97 3.12 -4.39
C ASP A 114 1.01 1.77 -5.13
N TRP A 115 0.72 1.81 -6.44
CA TRP A 115 0.74 0.65 -7.35
C TRP A 115 2.15 0.28 -7.85
N VAL A 116 3.21 0.91 -7.35
CA VAL A 116 4.56 0.78 -7.91
C VAL A 116 5.08 -0.66 -7.84
N ASP A 117 4.79 -1.36 -6.75
CA ASP A 117 5.21 -2.75 -6.52
C ASP A 117 4.14 -3.78 -6.92
N ALA A 118 3.03 -3.35 -7.55
CA ALA A 118 1.98 -4.25 -7.97
C ALA A 118 2.53 -5.30 -8.96
N SER A 119 2.20 -6.55 -8.70
CA SER A 119 2.60 -7.74 -9.47
C SER A 119 1.42 -8.70 -9.61
N SER A 120 1.55 -9.71 -10.47
CA SER A 120 0.57 -10.80 -10.58
C SER A 120 1.03 -11.98 -9.74
N GLY A 121 0.15 -12.50 -8.90
CA GLY A 121 0.45 -13.61 -8.01
C GLY A 121 -0.81 -14.28 -7.48
N ASP A 122 -0.60 -15.22 -6.57
CA ASP A 122 -1.70 -15.87 -5.87
C ASP A 122 -2.31 -14.93 -4.84
N ILE A 123 -3.63 -14.80 -4.82
CA ILE A 123 -4.34 -13.92 -3.89
C ILE A 123 -4.00 -14.23 -2.43
N ARG A 124 -3.74 -15.49 -2.09
CA ARG A 124 -3.40 -15.93 -0.73
C ARG A 124 -2.08 -15.34 -0.25
N ALA A 125 -1.15 -15.07 -1.17
CA ALA A 125 0.10 -14.37 -0.88
C ALA A 125 -0.15 -12.95 -0.37
N ASP A 126 -1.05 -12.21 -1.03
CA ASP A 126 -1.41 -10.84 -0.65
C ASP A 126 -2.19 -10.78 0.66
N VAL A 127 -3.07 -11.77 0.88
CA VAL A 127 -3.82 -11.91 2.13
C VAL A 127 -2.87 -12.18 3.30
N PHE A 128 -1.96 -13.15 3.16
CA PHE A 128 -1.00 -13.45 4.22
C PHE A 128 -0.02 -12.29 4.45
N ARG A 129 0.48 -11.67 3.37
CA ARG A 129 1.31 -10.45 3.47
C ARG A 129 0.59 -9.37 4.24
N THR A 130 -0.72 -9.26 4.03
CA THR A 130 -1.55 -8.30 4.74
C THR A 130 -1.68 -8.57 6.22
N TYR A 131 -2.05 -9.81 6.54
CA TYR A 131 -2.12 -10.31 7.90
C TYR A 131 -0.79 -10.05 8.64
N LEU A 132 0.34 -10.38 8.01
CA LEU A 132 1.68 -10.19 8.59
C LEU A 132 2.03 -8.72 8.85
N LEU A 133 1.56 -7.79 8.01
CA LEU A 133 1.75 -6.35 8.24
C LEU A 133 0.96 -5.88 9.46
N TYR A 134 -0.30 -6.31 9.59
CA TYR A 134 -1.12 -5.93 10.74
C TYR A 134 -0.63 -6.58 12.03
N SER A 135 -0.16 -7.83 11.99
CA SER A 135 0.29 -8.56 13.19
C SER A 135 1.54 -7.97 13.83
N GLN A 136 2.31 -7.15 13.09
CA GLN A 136 3.44 -6.37 13.62
C GLN A 136 2.98 -5.16 14.47
N SER A 137 1.73 -4.73 14.35
CA SER A 137 1.17 -3.60 15.10
C SER A 137 0.05 -4.02 16.08
N SER A 138 -0.85 -4.91 15.67
CA SER A 138 -1.90 -5.50 16.50
C SER A 138 -2.28 -6.88 15.97
N VAL A 139 -2.19 -7.90 16.82
CA VAL A 139 -2.58 -9.27 16.48
C VAL A 139 -4.09 -9.36 16.32
N GLU A 140 -4.85 -8.65 17.17
CA GLU A 140 -6.31 -8.59 17.14
C GLU A 140 -6.80 -8.05 15.78
N LEU A 141 -6.18 -6.97 15.28
CA LEU A 141 -6.50 -6.41 13.97
C LEU A 141 -6.19 -7.39 12.83
N ALA A 142 -5.06 -8.10 12.93
CA ALA A 142 -4.66 -9.09 11.92
C ALA A 142 -5.64 -10.27 11.85
N GLU A 143 -6.04 -10.80 13.01
CA GLU A 143 -7.01 -11.89 13.12
C GLU A 143 -8.39 -11.48 12.60
N MET A 144 -8.84 -10.27 12.94
CA MET A 144 -10.09 -9.72 12.41
C MET A 144 -10.05 -9.56 10.89
N TYR A 145 -8.95 -9.04 10.34
CA TYR A 145 -8.74 -8.94 8.88
C TYR A 145 -8.91 -10.29 8.21
N LEU A 146 -8.19 -11.30 8.71
CA LEU A 146 -8.20 -12.63 8.13
C LEU A 146 -9.58 -13.26 8.21
N HIS A 147 -10.26 -13.13 9.36
CA HIS A 147 -11.61 -13.66 9.55
C HIS A 147 -12.61 -13.06 8.54
N ILE A 148 -12.60 -11.74 8.36
CA ILE A 148 -13.50 -11.05 7.42
C ILE A 148 -13.16 -11.46 5.98
N TYR A 149 -11.88 -11.53 5.62
CA TYR A 149 -11.45 -11.90 4.28
C TYR A 149 -11.88 -13.34 3.91
N CYS A 150 -11.59 -14.30 4.78
CA CYS A 150 -11.97 -15.69 4.60
C CYS A 150 -13.51 -15.86 4.50
N SER A 151 -14.26 -15.18 5.37
CA SER A 151 -15.73 -15.26 5.39
C SER A 151 -16.37 -14.73 4.11
N ARG A 152 -15.76 -13.74 3.43
CA ARG A 152 -16.29 -13.17 2.19
C ARG A 152 -15.87 -13.93 0.93
N THR A 153 -14.69 -14.52 0.93
CA THR A 153 -14.09 -15.16 -0.25
C THR A 153 -14.26 -16.68 -0.29
N GLY A 154 -14.57 -17.30 0.86
CA GLY A 154 -14.61 -18.74 1.02
C GLY A 154 -13.23 -19.39 1.17
N LEU A 155 -12.14 -18.63 1.10
CA LEU A 155 -10.79 -19.13 1.39
C LEU A 155 -10.68 -19.55 2.85
N SER A 156 -10.02 -20.67 3.11
CA SER A 156 -9.71 -21.10 4.47
C SER A 156 -8.45 -20.42 5.00
N ARG A 157 -8.33 -20.36 6.34
CA ARG A 157 -7.09 -19.93 7.00
C ARG A 157 -5.89 -20.76 6.54
N ASP A 158 -6.05 -22.08 6.44
CA ASP A 158 -4.96 -22.98 6.12
C ASP A 158 -4.43 -22.73 4.72
N GLU A 159 -5.31 -22.47 3.74
CA GLU A 159 -4.91 -22.09 2.38
C GLU A 159 -4.10 -20.79 2.37
N VAL A 160 -4.51 -19.78 3.16
CA VAL A 160 -3.77 -18.54 3.28
C VAL A 160 -2.40 -18.78 3.93
N PHE A 161 -2.35 -19.59 4.99
CA PHE A 161 -1.14 -19.80 5.79
C PHE A 161 -0.10 -20.72 5.13
N GLN A 162 -0.48 -21.47 4.08
CA GLN A 162 0.49 -22.14 3.20
C GLN A 162 1.51 -21.17 2.59
N TRP A 163 1.15 -19.89 2.44
CA TRP A 163 2.05 -18.84 1.94
C TRP A 163 2.97 -18.24 3.00
N ALA A 164 2.84 -18.64 4.27
CA ALA A 164 3.58 -18.04 5.37
C ALA A 164 5.11 -18.10 5.18
N PRO A 165 5.74 -19.26 4.87
CA PRO A 165 7.20 -19.33 4.77
C PRO A 165 7.75 -18.44 3.66
N ILE A 166 7.09 -18.43 2.50
CA ILE A 166 7.52 -17.67 1.32
C ILE A 166 7.45 -16.16 1.62
N ILE A 167 6.34 -15.71 2.20
CA ILE A 167 6.11 -14.29 2.45
C ILE A 167 6.97 -13.78 3.61
N ILE A 168 7.14 -14.57 4.69
CA ILE A 168 8.05 -14.21 5.79
C ILE A 168 9.48 -14.10 5.27
N ALA A 169 9.94 -15.05 4.46
CA ALA A 169 11.26 -15.00 3.85
C ALA A 169 11.44 -13.77 2.94
N ALA A 170 10.46 -13.49 2.08
CA ALA A 170 10.47 -12.31 1.21
C ALA A 170 10.58 -10.99 2.00
N ARG A 171 9.98 -10.91 3.20
CA ARG A 171 10.09 -9.70 4.04
C ARG A 171 11.51 -9.37 4.47
N PHE A 172 12.41 -10.35 4.61
CA PHE A 172 13.81 -10.06 4.94
C PHE A 172 14.56 -9.32 3.82
N SER A 173 14.04 -9.31 2.60
CA SER A 173 14.61 -8.50 1.51
C SER A 173 14.22 -7.02 1.57
N GLU A 174 13.24 -6.67 2.42
CA GLU A 174 12.76 -5.30 2.61
C GLU A 174 13.53 -4.58 3.73
N LYS A 175 13.40 -3.25 3.81
CA LYS A 175 13.89 -2.49 4.98
C LYS A 175 12.95 -2.75 6.17
N VAL A 176 13.34 -3.68 7.03
CA VAL A 176 12.60 -4.04 8.25
C VAL A 176 13.27 -3.43 9.48
N SER A 177 12.50 -3.02 10.48
CA SER A 177 13.06 -2.54 11.75
C SER A 177 13.71 -3.69 12.52
N PRO A 178 14.73 -3.44 13.36
CA PRO A 178 15.38 -4.50 14.13
C PRO A 178 14.42 -5.32 15.00
N GLN A 179 13.39 -4.67 15.54
CA GLN A 179 12.36 -5.33 16.36
C GLN A 179 11.48 -6.27 15.50
N ASN A 180 11.13 -5.84 14.28
CA ASN A 180 10.38 -6.67 13.35
C ASN A 180 11.22 -7.81 12.78
N GLU A 181 12.54 -7.67 12.63
CA GLU A 181 13.42 -8.78 12.22
C GLU A 181 13.39 -9.93 13.23
N VAL A 182 13.47 -9.62 14.54
CA VAL A 182 13.39 -10.64 15.61
C VAL A 182 12.03 -11.35 15.55
N TYR A 183 10.96 -10.58 15.36
CA TYR A 183 9.61 -11.12 15.20
C TYR A 183 9.50 -12.05 13.97
N LEU A 184 10.01 -11.63 12.81
CA LEU A 184 9.99 -12.43 11.58
C LEU A 184 10.81 -13.71 11.73
N LYS A 185 11.97 -13.68 12.41
CA LYS A 185 12.79 -14.88 12.67
C LYS A 185 12.02 -15.90 13.51
N ARG A 186 11.31 -15.44 14.54
CA ARG A 186 10.45 -16.30 15.38
C ARG A 186 9.33 -16.94 14.56
N LEU A 187 8.65 -16.16 13.72
CA LEU A 187 7.58 -16.69 12.86
C LEU A 187 8.13 -17.66 11.82
N LEU A 188 9.27 -17.37 11.20
CA LEU A 188 9.85 -18.26 10.20
C LEU A 188 10.12 -19.65 10.79
N ASN A 189 10.66 -19.71 12.01
CA ASN A 189 10.88 -20.98 12.72
C ASN A 189 9.57 -21.69 13.14
N GLN A 190 8.44 -20.99 13.18
CA GLN A 190 7.15 -21.60 13.50
C GLN A 190 6.50 -22.24 12.26
N TYR A 191 6.78 -21.73 11.07
CA TYR A 191 6.14 -22.16 9.82
C TYR A 191 7.07 -22.97 8.89
N LEU A 192 8.34 -23.12 9.25
CA LEU A 192 9.28 -24.09 8.66
C LEU A 192 9.24 -25.41 9.46
#